data_AF-A0A1Q6PZK8-F1
#
_entry.id   AF-A0A1Q6PZK8-F1
#
_cell.length_a   1.000
_cell.length_b   1.000
_cell.length_c   1.000
_cell.angle_alpha   90.00
_cell.angle_beta   90.00
_cell.angle_gamma   90.00
#
_symmetry.space_group_name_H-M   'P 1'
#
loop_
_entity.id
_entity.type
_entity.pdbx_description
1 polymer ?
#
loop_
_entity_poly.entity_id
_entity_poly.type
_entity_poly.pdbx_seq_one_letter_code
_entity_poly.pdbx_strand_id
1 'polypeptide(L)' 'MMIQSETMVSIADASRDFSRVARLVDEKGSAVILKNNAPRYLVIDFSRAEEYQEASDEELLALGEQLIEKNRVAYEALAK' A
#
# COMPACT_ATOMS: atom_id res chain seq x y z
N MET A 1 3.41 2.61 0.01
CA MET A 1 1.95 2.73 0.18
C MET A 1 1.67 3.89 1.14
N MET A 2 1.02 4.97 0.71
CA MET A 2 0.56 6.02 1.63
C MET A 2 -0.81 5.61 2.19
N ILE A 3 -0.86 5.20 3.45
CA ILE A 3 -2.14 4.90 4.11
C ILE A 3 -2.78 6.24 4.46
N GLN A 4 -3.86 6.59 3.77
CA GLN A 4 -4.64 7.79 4.08
C GLN A 4 -5.41 7.54 5.38
N SER A 5 -5.19 8.37 6.40
CA SER A 5 -5.84 8.21 7.70
C SER A 5 -7.38 8.26 7.62
N GLU A 6 -7.92 8.88 6.57
CA GLU A 6 -9.35 8.99 6.27
C GLU A 6 -10.01 7.63 5.98
N THR A 7 -9.24 6.59 5.64
CA THR A 7 -9.78 5.27 5.28
C THR A 7 -9.71 4.25 6.41
N MET A 8 -9.41 4.68 7.63
CA MET A 8 -9.35 3.82 8.81
C MET A 8 -10.73 3.62 9.44
N VAL A 9 -11.17 2.36 9.56
CA VAL A 9 -12.48 1.98 10.10
C VAL A 9 -12.29 0.97 11.23
N SER A 10 -13.05 1.06 12.31
CA SER A 10 -13.00 0.02 13.36
C SER A 10 -13.61 -1.30 12.86
N ILE A 11 -13.16 -2.44 13.41
CA ILE A 11 -13.74 -3.74 13.06
C ILE A 11 -15.25 -3.82 13.37
N ALA A 12 -15.70 -3.11 14.40
CA ALA A 12 -17.13 -3.06 14.77
C ALA A 12 -17.94 -2.24 13.76
N ASP A 13 -17.40 -1.12 13.26
CA ASP A 13 -18.06 -0.31 12.25
C ASP A 13 -18.07 -0.99 10.87
N ALA A 14 -16.99 -1.72 10.55
CA ALA A 14 -16.89 -2.48 9.31
C ALA A 14 -17.84 -3.68 9.30
N SER A 15 -18.03 -4.37 10.43
CA SER A 15 -18.96 -5.51 10.50
C SER A 15 -20.43 -5.06 10.50
N ARG A 16 -20.73 -3.87 11.02
CA ARG A 16 -22.09 -3.33 11.07
C ARG A 16 -22.60 -2.82 9.71
N ASP A 17 -21.72 -2.23 8.90
CA ASP A 17 -22.06 -1.71 7.57
C ASP A 17 -20.87 -1.87 6.61
N PHE A 18 -20.72 -3.09 6.11
CA PHE A 18 -19.65 -3.41 5.15
C PHE A 18 -19.88 -2.73 3.79
N SER A 19 -21.14 -2.49 3.39
CA SER A 19 -21.45 -1.79 2.14
C SER A 19 -20.93 -0.36 2.11
N ARG A 20 -20.88 0.33 3.27
CA ARG A 20 -20.21 1.62 3.39
C ARG A 20 -18.68 1.50 3.27
N VAL A 21 -18.08 0.43 3.78
CA VAL A 21 -16.63 0.17 3.62
C VAL A 21 -16.29 -0.12 2.16
N ALA A 22 -17.12 -0.89 1.45
CA ALA A 22 -16.93 -1.15 0.02
C ALA A 22 -16.96 0.15 -0.80
N ARG A 23 -17.95 1.02 -0.58
CA ARG A 23 -18.01 2.34 -1.23
C ARG A 23 -16.77 3.21 -0.95
N LEU A 24 -16.26 3.17 0.28
CA LEU A 24 -15.02 3.87 0.64
C LEU A 24 -13.81 3.34 -0.15
N VAL A 25 -13.76 2.03 -0.40
CA VAL A 25 -12.74 1.41 -1.26
C VAL A 25 -12.92 1.82 -2.72
N ASP A 26 -14.16 1.89 -3.22
CA ASP A 26 -14.43 2.36 -4.59
C ASP A 26 -13.93 3.81 -4.79
N GLU A 27 -14.16 4.68 -3.80
CA GLU A 27 -13.80 6.10 -3.85
C GLU A 27 -12.31 6.38 -3.60
N LYS A 28 -11.72 5.72 -2.59
CA LYS A 28 -10.37 6.02 -2.10
C LYS A 28 -9.33 4.96 -2.48
N GLY A 29 -9.78 3.86 -3.08
CA GLY A 29 -8.97 2.73 -3.52
C GLY A 29 -8.62 1.70 -2.46
N SER A 30 -8.71 2.03 -1.17
CA SER A 30 -8.47 1.09 -0.08
C SER A 30 -9.07 1.56 1.24
N ALA A 31 -9.35 0.62 2.14
CA ALA A 31 -9.78 0.88 3.51
C ALA A 31 -9.01 -0.01 4.49
N VAL A 32 -8.57 0.57 5.61
CA VAL A 32 -7.84 -0.13 6.67
C VAL A 32 -8.78 -0.40 7.83
N ILE A 33 -8.91 -1.67 8.21
CA ILE A 33 -9.72 -2.06 9.37
C ILE A 33 -8.82 -2.21 10.60
N LEU A 34 -9.18 -1.48 11.65
CA LEU A 34 -8.53 -1.49 12.94
C LEU A 34 -9.16 -2.53 13.88
N LYS A 35 -8.33 -3.32 14.58
CA LYS A 35 -8.73 -4.18 15.70
C LYS A 35 -7.93 -3.77 16.93
N ASN A 36 -8.62 -3.43 18.02
CA ASN A 36 -8.00 -2.90 19.25
C ASN A 36 -7.12 -1.66 18.97
N ASN A 37 -7.61 -0.72 18.17
CA ASN A 37 -6.90 0.50 17.73
C ASN A 37 -5.60 0.26 16.95
N ALA A 38 -5.33 -0.98 16.52
CA ALA A 38 -4.20 -1.31 15.67
C ALA A 38 -4.69 -1.72 14.26
N PRO A 39 -4.06 -1.23 13.18
CA PRO A 39 -4.31 -1.72 11.82
C PRO A 39 -4.11 -3.23 11.75
N ARG A 40 -5.11 -3.96 11.25
CA ARG A 40 -5.03 -5.42 11.18
C ARG A 40 -5.52 -6.02 9.87
N TYR A 41 -6.44 -5.36 9.18
CA TYR A 41 -6.91 -5.83 7.87
C TYR A 41 -6.91 -4.70 6.85
N LEU A 42 -6.76 -5.05 5.59
CA LEU A 42 -6.82 -4.16 4.45
C LEU A 42 -7.92 -4.66 3.52
N VAL A 43 -8.77 -3.76 3.06
CA VAL A 43 -9.76 -4.02 2.02
C VAL A 43 -9.38 -3.17 0.83
N ILE A 44 -9.18 -3.82 -0.32
CA ILE A 44 -8.85 -3.21 -1.60
C ILE A 44 -9.74 -3.82 -2.67
N ASP A 45 -9.92 -3.10 -3.77
CA ASP A 45 -10.55 -3.65 -4.97
C ASP A 45 -9.71 -4.80 -5.55
N PHE A 46 -10.39 -5.79 -6.14
CA PHE A 46 -9.75 -6.99 -6.65
C PHE A 46 -8.82 -6.70 -7.83
N SER A 47 -9.23 -5.85 -8.78
CA SER A 47 -8.39 -5.50 -9.94
C SER A 47 -7.10 -4.78 -9.51
N ARG A 48 -7.19 -3.94 -8.48
CA ARG A 48 -5.99 -3.34 -7.87
C ARG A 48 -5.13 -4.35 -7.12
N ALA A 49 -5.73 -5.35 -6.49
CA ALA A 49 -4.98 -6.40 -5.81
C ALA A 49 -4.12 -7.21 -6.80
N GLU A 50 -4.64 -7.45 -8.00
CA GLU A 50 -3.89 -8.08 -9.11
C GLU A 50 -2.73 -7.19 -9.56
N GLU A 51 -2.95 -5.90 -9.79
CA GLU A 51 -1.88 -4.93 -10.11
C GLU A 51 -0.78 -4.89 -9.02
N TYR A 52 -1.15 -4.95 -7.74
CA TYR A 52 -0.17 -4.97 -6.64
C TYR A 52 0.61 -6.29 -6.54
N GLN A 53 0.04 -7.40 -6.99
CA GLN A 53 0.77 -8.68 -7.10
C GLN A 53 1.69 -8.69 -8.32
N GLU A 54 1.33 -7.95 -9.37
CA GLU A 54 2.07 -7.81 -10.62
C GLU A 54 3.13 -6.70 -10.63
N ALA A 55 3.43 -6.05 -9.49
CA ALA A 55 4.66 -5.29 -9.32
C ALA A 55 5.85 -6.26 -9.42
N SER A 56 6.21 -6.56 -10.67
CA SER A 56 7.13 -7.61 -11.05
C SER A 56 8.55 -7.20 -10.69
N ASP A 57 9.43 -8.17 -10.54
CA ASP A 57 10.87 -7.95 -10.29
C ASP A 57 11.50 -6.91 -11.23
N GLU A 58 10.88 -6.68 -12.40
CA GLU A 58 11.26 -5.70 -13.41
C GLU A 58 11.09 -4.23 -12.95
N GLU A 59 10.01 -3.89 -12.24
CA GLU A 59 9.84 -2.55 -11.66
C GLU A 59 10.80 -2.32 -10.49
N LEU A 60 11.08 -3.38 -9.73
CA LEU A 60 12.03 -3.38 -8.62
C LEU A 60 13.47 -3.19 -9.12
N LEU A 61 13.83 -3.85 -10.22
CA LEU A 61 15.10 -3.68 -10.93
C LEU A 61 15.22 -2.26 -11.49
N ALA A 62 14.20 -1.74 -12.17
CA ALA A 62 14.21 -0.39 -12.72
C ALA A 62 14.37 0.68 -11.63
N LEU A 63 13.70 0.52 -10.48
CA LEU A 63 13.86 1.40 -9.33
C LEU A 63 15.27 1.30 -8.73
N GLY A 64 15.82 0.08 -8.64
CA GLY A 64 17.19 -0.18 -8.20
C GLY A 64 18.22 0.51 -9.07
N GLU A 65 18.11 0.38 -10.40
CA GLU A 65 18.98 1.04 -11.36
C GLU A 65 18.92 2.57 -11.24
N GLN A 66 17.71 3.15 -11.11
CA GLN A 66 17.57 4.59 -10.90
C GLN A 66 18.20 5.08 -9.58
N LEU A 67 18.08 4.30 -8.50
CA LEU A 67 18.65 4.66 -7.20
C LEU A 67 20.18 4.59 -7.20
N ILE A 68 20.75 3.57 -7.86
CA ILE A 68 22.19 3.43 -8.05
C ILE A 68 22.72 4.60 -8.88
N GLU A 69 22.06 4.94 -9.99
CA GLU A 69 22.52 6.03 -10.85
C GLU A 69 22.46 7.39 -10.12
N LYS A 70 21.38 7.66 -9.38
CA LYS A 70 21.25 8.91 -8.62
C LYS A 70 22.27 9.05 -7.48
N ASN A 71 22.73 7.94 -6.91
CA ASN A 71 23.61 7.95 -5.73
C ASN A 71 24.98 7.31 -6.01
N ARG A 72 25.38 7.23 -7.28
CA ARG A 72 26.58 6.52 -7.73
C ARG A 72 27.84 6.92 -6.94
N VAL A 73 28.00 8.22 -6.74
CA VAL A 73 29.13 8.80 -5.98
C VAL A 73 29.17 8.34 -4.52
N ALA A 74 28.00 8.16 -3.88
CA ALA A 74 27.92 7.70 -2.50
C ALA A 74 28.24 6.20 -2.38
N TYR A 75 27.79 5.38 -3.35
CA TYR A 75 28.12 3.96 -3.40
C TYR A 75 29.60 3.71 -3.73
N GLU A 76 30.19 4.48 -4.65
CA GLU A 76 31.63 4.42 -4.96
C GLU A 76 32.50 4.78 -3.74
N ALA A 77 32.04 5.70 -2.88
CA ALA A 77 32.73 6.07 -1.64
C ALA A 77 32.61 5.01 -0.52
N LEU A 78 31.50 4.26 -0.48
CA LEU A 78 31.27 3.18 0.48
C LEU A 78 31.99 1.87 0.10
N ALA A 79 32.33 1.70 -1.17
CA ALA A 79 33.06 0.54 -1.68
C ALA A 79 34.60 0.64 -1.50
N LYS A 80 35.08 1.72 -0.86
CA LYS A 80 36.48 1.98 -0.52
C LYS A 80 36.77 1.67 0.93
#